data_AF-A0A478FQ96-F1
#
_entry.id   AF-A0A478FQ96-F1
#
_cell.length_a   1.000
_cell.length_b   1.000
_cell.length_c   1.000
_cell.angle_alpha   90.00
_cell.angle_beta   90.00
_cell.angle_gamma   90.00
#
_symmetry.space_group_name_H-M   'P 1'
#
loop_
_entity.id
_entity.type
_entity.pdbx_description
1 polymer ?
#
loop_
_entity_poly.entity_id
_entity_poly.type
_entity_poly.pdbx_seq_one_letter_code
_entity_poly.pdbx_strand_id
1 'polypeptide(L)'
;MSTQAIGAAAAGTAILGGGGATIAYAAGAFDGEKGSNIKTYANFLEYVQGDESGRVFLVEAEIKDKLDESGKEPDYKNLIKGNLTNMASLASGVDKPSDSDFTSTEETSKTKIVTFTNKWCEVRKSKSLSEEQGNKKLTKNEIEANSEWALFKIICTKEKAVTQI
;
A
#
# COMPACT_ATOMS: atom_id res chain seq x y z
N MET A 1 21.08 -49.58 -1.66
CA MET A 1 20.14 -49.57 -2.79
C MET A 1 19.08 -48.51 -2.52
N SER A 2 18.64 -47.87 -3.61
CA SER A 2 17.76 -46.70 -3.70
C SER A 2 16.49 -46.73 -2.83
N THR A 3 16.14 -45.58 -2.24
CA THR A 3 14.76 -45.21 -1.96
C THR A 3 14.25 -44.37 -3.13
N GLN A 4 13.53 -45.01 -4.05
CA GLN A 4 12.77 -44.33 -5.09
C GLN A 4 11.31 -44.17 -4.64
N ALA A 5 10.86 -42.93 -4.74
CA ALA A 5 9.61 -42.52 -5.39
C ALA A 5 8.25 -42.68 -4.68
N ILE A 6 7.68 -41.50 -4.39
CA ILE A 6 6.37 -40.99 -4.85
C ILE A 6 5.10 -41.68 -4.32
N GLY A 7 4.30 -40.89 -3.60
CA GLY A 7 2.87 -41.10 -3.40
C GLY A 7 2.17 -39.80 -3.05
N ALA A 8 1.91 -38.97 -4.06
CA ALA A 8 0.97 -37.85 -3.96
C ALA A 8 -0.46 -38.37 -4.16
N ALA A 9 -1.39 -38.03 -3.26
CA ALA A 9 -2.85 -37.93 -3.49
C ALA A 9 -3.49 -37.53 -2.14
N ALA A 10 -3.89 -36.28 -1.92
CA ALA A 10 -5.08 -35.60 -2.45
C ALA A 10 -6.22 -35.58 -1.43
N ALA A 11 -6.61 -34.35 -1.08
CA ALA A 11 -7.95 -33.86 -0.79
C ALA A 11 -8.85 -34.58 0.23
N GLY A 12 -9.26 -33.84 1.26
CA GLY A 12 -10.35 -34.24 2.13
C GLY A 12 -10.62 -33.21 3.22
N THR A 13 -11.35 -32.17 2.86
CA THR A 13 -11.92 -31.15 3.73
C THR A 13 -12.58 -31.71 4.99
N ALA A 14 -12.28 -31.14 6.16
CA ALA A 14 -13.22 -31.01 7.25
C ALA A 14 -13.01 -29.67 7.95
N ILE A 15 -13.82 -28.69 7.54
CA ILE A 15 -14.11 -27.47 8.28
C ILE A 15 -14.98 -27.86 9.49
N LEU A 16 -14.83 -27.10 10.58
CA LEU A 16 -15.77 -26.85 11.70
C LEU A 16 -15.33 -27.42 13.05
N GLY A 17 -14.94 -26.52 13.97
CA GLY A 17 -15.02 -26.81 15.40
C GLY A 17 -14.05 -26.05 16.33
N GLY A 18 -14.13 -24.72 16.39
CA GLY A 18 -13.85 -23.97 17.63
C GLY A 18 -12.38 -23.65 17.98
N GLY A 19 -12.03 -22.36 17.89
CA GLY A 19 -11.03 -21.75 18.78
C GLY A 19 -9.63 -21.56 18.22
N GLY A 20 -9.43 -20.47 17.46
CA GLY A 20 -8.14 -19.78 17.43
C GLY A 20 -7.02 -20.44 16.61
N ALA A 21 -7.26 -20.70 15.32
CA ALA A 21 -6.19 -20.80 14.35
C ALA A 21 -5.56 -19.40 14.17
N THR A 22 -4.76 -18.98 15.14
CA THR A 22 -3.75 -17.98 14.87
C THR A 22 -2.81 -18.62 13.86
N ILE A 23 -2.86 -18.15 12.61
CA ILE A 23 -1.79 -18.38 11.66
C ILE A 23 -0.61 -17.58 12.21
N ALA A 24 0.07 -18.13 13.20
CA ALA A 24 1.36 -17.62 13.65
C ALA A 24 2.33 -17.96 12.51
N TYR A 25 2.49 -17.04 11.58
CA TYR A 25 3.60 -17.06 10.64
C TYR A 25 4.89 -17.01 11.45
N ALA A 26 5.41 -18.17 11.80
CA ALA A 26 6.73 -18.36 12.39
C ALA A 26 7.76 -17.93 11.34
N ALA A 27 8.12 -16.65 11.35
CA ALA A 27 9.31 -16.17 10.66
C ALA A 27 10.52 -16.85 11.30
N GLY A 28 11.24 -17.61 10.49
CA GLY A 28 12.14 -18.67 10.91
C GLY A 28 13.31 -18.22 11.77
N ALA A 29 13.51 -18.95 12.87
CA ALA A 29 14.82 -19.18 13.44
C ALA A 29 15.50 -20.30 12.63
N PHE A 30 16.32 -19.96 11.64
CA PHE A 30 17.28 -20.88 11.03
C PHE A 30 18.60 -20.16 10.79
N ASP A 31 19.55 -20.50 11.64
CA ASP A 31 20.99 -20.36 11.43
C ASP A 31 21.39 -21.36 10.33
N GLY A 32 22.12 -20.92 9.28
CA GLY A 32 22.67 -21.82 8.27
C GLY A 32 22.64 -21.31 6.82
N GLU A 33 23.76 -20.74 6.39
CA GLU A 33 24.31 -20.73 5.02
C GLU A 33 23.54 -20.05 3.84
N LYS A 34 24.11 -18.92 3.39
CA LYS A 34 24.14 -18.33 2.02
C LYS A 34 22.97 -18.65 1.07
N GLY A 35 22.02 -17.73 0.92
CA GLY A 35 21.11 -17.72 -0.23
C GLY A 35 20.03 -16.63 -0.19
N SER A 36 20.21 -15.56 -0.97
CA SER A 36 19.33 -14.39 -1.13
C SER A 36 19.15 -13.50 0.13
N ASN A 37 19.73 -12.30 0.09
CA ASN A 37 19.37 -11.25 1.06
C ASN A 37 17.91 -10.85 0.78
N ILE A 38 16.96 -11.38 1.54
CA ILE A 38 15.56 -10.96 1.45
C ILE A 38 15.50 -9.47 1.81
N LYS A 39 15.15 -8.63 0.84
CA LYS A 39 14.99 -7.19 1.07
C LYS A 39 13.78 -6.96 1.98
N THR A 40 13.97 -6.12 2.98
CA THR A 40 12.93 -5.73 3.92
C THR A 40 12.88 -4.21 4.03
N TYR A 41 11.69 -3.70 4.33
CA TYR A 41 11.35 -2.29 4.25
C TYR A 41 10.66 -1.84 5.54
N ALA A 42 11.06 -0.70 6.08
CA ALA A 42 10.46 -0.14 7.29
C ALA A 42 9.12 0.57 7.02
N ASN A 43 8.96 1.14 5.84
CA ASN A 43 7.81 1.93 5.44
C ASN A 43 7.60 1.90 3.91
N PHE A 44 6.50 2.51 3.46
CA PHE A 44 6.19 2.61 2.03
C PHE A 44 7.18 3.48 1.25
N LEU A 45 7.82 4.47 1.91
CA LEU A 45 8.89 5.28 1.33
C LEU A 45 10.06 4.41 0.86
N GLU A 46 10.61 3.60 1.76
CA GLU A 46 11.70 2.67 1.45
C GLU A 46 11.28 1.65 0.38
N TYR A 47 10.03 1.16 0.43
CA TYR A 47 9.55 0.20 -0.57
C TYR A 47 9.48 0.80 -1.97
N VAL A 48 8.89 1.99 -2.12
CA VAL A 48 8.73 2.64 -3.43
C VAL A 48 10.07 3.11 -3.99
N GLN A 49 10.95 3.65 -3.14
CA GLN A 49 12.31 4.03 -3.55
C GLN A 49 13.19 2.82 -3.87
N GLY A 50 12.84 1.64 -3.37
CA GLY A 50 13.45 0.39 -3.79
C GLY A 50 13.16 0.10 -5.27
N ASP A 51 14.15 -0.45 -5.97
CA ASP A 51 14.05 -0.78 -7.41
C ASP A 51 12.92 -1.77 -7.76
N GLU A 52 12.37 -2.46 -6.77
CA GLU A 52 11.40 -3.55 -6.95
C GLU A 52 9.94 -3.09 -7.08
N SER A 53 9.64 -1.82 -6.77
CA SER A 53 8.28 -1.30 -6.80
C SER A 53 7.81 -0.93 -8.21
N GLY A 54 8.75 -0.55 -9.09
CA GLY A 54 8.46 0.02 -10.41
C GLY A 54 7.64 1.31 -10.35
N ARG A 55 7.63 2.01 -9.21
CA ARG A 55 6.72 3.14 -8.92
C ARG A 55 7.45 4.36 -8.42
N VAL A 56 6.79 5.51 -8.55
CA VAL A 56 7.22 6.79 -7.97
C VAL A 56 6.04 7.46 -7.29
N PHE A 57 6.34 8.31 -6.31
CA PHE A 57 5.32 9.11 -5.64
C PHE A 57 4.75 10.16 -6.58
N LEU A 58 3.45 10.42 -6.46
CA LEU A 58 2.82 11.56 -7.07
C LEU A 58 3.22 12.82 -6.31
N VAL A 59 3.64 13.85 -7.04
CA VAL A 59 3.82 15.19 -6.46
C VAL A 59 2.50 15.97 -6.51
N GLU A 60 2.40 17.05 -5.74
CA GLU A 60 1.19 17.85 -5.62
C GLU A 60 0.58 18.27 -6.97
N ALA A 61 1.42 18.72 -7.91
CA ALA A 61 0.99 19.08 -9.26
C ALA A 61 0.33 17.89 -10.00
N GLU A 62 0.86 16.67 -9.82
CA GLU A 62 0.33 15.47 -10.46
C GLU A 62 -0.97 14.99 -9.81
N ILE A 63 -1.11 15.20 -8.50
CA ILE A 63 -2.38 14.98 -7.79
C ILE A 63 -3.45 15.93 -8.34
N LYS A 64 -3.08 17.20 -8.56
CA LYS A 64 -3.98 18.20 -9.18
C LYS A 64 -4.37 17.78 -10.60
N ASP A 65 -3.40 17.43 -11.43
CA ASP A 65 -3.65 16.98 -12.80
C ASP A 65 -4.59 15.77 -12.82
N LYS A 66 -4.34 14.76 -11.97
CA LYS A 66 -5.21 13.59 -11.84
C LYS A 66 -6.61 13.90 -11.33
N LEU A 67 -6.77 14.94 -10.52
CA LEU A 67 -8.09 15.38 -10.06
C LEU A 67 -8.91 16.02 -11.20
N ASP A 68 -8.23 16.63 -12.16
CA ASP A 68 -8.83 17.23 -13.36
C ASP A 68 -9.03 16.22 -14.51
N GLU A 69 -8.42 15.02 -14.43
CA GLU A 69 -8.64 13.93 -15.39
C GLU A 69 -10.06 13.33 -15.26
N SER A 70 -11.03 13.94 -15.92
CA SER A 70 -12.37 13.37 -16.06
C SER A 70 -12.41 12.23 -17.09
N GLY A 71 -13.17 11.16 -16.82
CA GLY A 71 -13.46 10.12 -17.81
C GLY A 71 -12.44 8.98 -17.91
N LYS A 72 -11.48 8.88 -16.99
CA LYS A 72 -10.59 7.72 -16.84
C LYS A 72 -11.04 6.88 -15.64
N GLU A 73 -11.17 5.56 -15.82
CA GLU A 73 -11.45 4.64 -14.72
C GLU A 73 -10.16 4.04 -14.11
N PRO A 74 -10.06 3.97 -12.77
CA PRO A 74 -10.98 4.55 -11.79
C PRO A 74 -10.85 6.08 -11.76
N ASP A 75 -11.99 6.77 -11.65
CA ASP A 75 -12.01 8.22 -11.48
C ASP A 75 -11.28 8.56 -10.18
N TYR A 76 -10.15 9.25 -10.31
CA TYR A 76 -9.25 9.55 -9.20
C TYR A 76 -9.95 10.36 -8.10
N LYS A 77 -10.83 11.28 -8.51
CA LYS A 77 -11.63 12.11 -7.61
C LYS A 77 -12.62 11.25 -6.81
N ASN A 78 -13.31 10.33 -7.48
CA ASN A 78 -14.21 9.39 -6.82
C ASN A 78 -13.47 8.40 -5.93
N LEU A 79 -12.25 8.01 -6.29
CA LEU A 79 -11.43 7.10 -5.51
C LEU A 79 -11.00 7.74 -4.17
N ILE A 80 -10.58 9.01 -4.20
CA ILE A 80 -10.29 9.78 -2.98
C ILE A 80 -11.58 9.93 -2.17
N LYS A 81 -12.69 10.35 -2.79
CA LYS A 81 -13.98 10.53 -2.11
C LYS A 81 -14.45 9.27 -1.39
N GLY A 82 -14.46 8.13 -2.09
CA GLY A 82 -14.93 6.85 -1.55
C GLY A 82 -14.06 6.29 -0.44
N ASN A 83 -12.80 6.74 -0.34
CA ASN A 83 -11.85 6.29 0.69
C ASN A 83 -11.53 7.37 1.71
N LEU A 84 -12.24 8.49 1.67
CA LEU A 84 -11.93 9.64 2.50
C LEU A 84 -12.05 9.29 3.99
N THR A 85 -12.94 8.37 4.38
CA THR A 85 -13.06 7.83 5.75
C THR A 85 -11.83 7.02 6.18
N ASN A 86 -11.24 6.25 5.26
CA ASN A 86 -10.02 5.45 5.47
C ASN A 86 -8.74 6.30 5.42
N MET A 87 -8.81 7.47 4.79
CA MET A 87 -7.79 8.52 4.90
C MET A 87 -7.93 9.22 6.25
N ALA A 88 -7.45 8.56 7.30
CA ALA A 88 -7.40 9.12 8.63
C ALA A 88 -6.71 10.49 8.60
N SER A 89 -7.21 11.44 9.42
CA SER A 89 -6.60 12.76 9.60
C SER A 89 -5.32 12.63 10.41
N LEU A 90 -4.31 11.98 9.82
CA LEU A 90 -2.95 11.93 10.36
C LEU A 90 -2.17 13.20 9.99
N ALA A 91 -2.76 14.01 9.10
CA ALA A 91 -2.26 15.30 8.65
C ALA A 91 -2.67 16.40 9.64
N SER A 92 -1.91 16.58 10.71
CA SER A 92 -2.05 17.79 11.53
C SER A 92 -1.87 19.04 10.65
N GLY A 93 -2.81 20.00 10.78
CA GLY A 93 -2.76 21.28 10.09
C GLY A 93 -3.36 21.32 8.69
N VAL A 94 -4.09 20.28 8.23
CA VAL A 94 -4.86 20.35 6.98
C VAL A 94 -6.30 19.88 7.22
N ASP A 95 -7.26 20.71 6.83
CA ASP A 95 -8.67 20.37 6.90
C ASP A 95 -9.03 19.27 5.92
N LYS A 96 -9.69 18.23 6.44
CA LYS A 96 -10.26 17.17 5.62
C LYS A 96 -11.34 17.76 4.69
N PRO A 97 -11.31 17.47 3.38
CA PRO A 97 -12.37 17.90 2.47
C PRO A 97 -13.70 17.27 2.88
N SER A 98 -14.80 17.95 2.59
CA SER A 98 -16.16 17.42 2.74
C SER A 98 -16.67 16.88 1.41
N ASP A 99 -17.77 16.13 1.41
CA ASP A 99 -18.37 15.62 0.18
C ASP A 99 -18.72 16.72 -0.84
N SER A 100 -19.10 17.90 -0.34
CA SER A 100 -19.38 19.08 -1.16
C SER A 100 -18.15 19.59 -1.93
N ASP A 101 -16.95 19.41 -1.39
CA ASP A 101 -15.70 19.79 -2.07
C ASP A 101 -15.49 18.96 -3.35
N PHE A 102 -16.01 17.73 -3.38
CA PHE A 102 -15.92 16.85 -4.56
C PHE A 102 -17.00 17.13 -5.61
N THR A 103 -18.04 17.90 -5.30
CA THR A 103 -19.02 18.35 -6.30
C THR A 103 -18.79 19.78 -6.76
N SER A 104 -17.97 20.52 -6.00
CA SER A 104 -17.62 21.90 -6.31
C SER A 104 -16.76 22.02 -7.57
N THR A 105 -17.00 23.07 -8.33
CA THR A 105 -16.15 23.53 -9.43
C THR A 105 -15.17 24.61 -8.98
N GLU A 106 -15.24 25.05 -7.71
CA GLU A 106 -14.38 26.08 -7.17
C GLU A 106 -12.93 25.59 -6.99
N GLU A 107 -11.98 26.46 -7.33
CA GLU A 107 -10.55 26.17 -7.19
C GLU A 107 -10.13 25.97 -5.73
N THR A 108 -10.84 26.60 -4.79
CA THR A 108 -10.65 26.45 -3.34
C THR A 108 -10.91 25.01 -2.89
N SER A 109 -12.02 24.39 -3.31
CA SER A 109 -12.34 23.00 -3.02
C SER A 109 -11.32 22.04 -3.64
N LYS A 110 -10.88 22.29 -4.88
CA LYS A 110 -9.82 21.49 -5.52
C LYS A 110 -8.51 21.57 -4.74
N THR A 111 -8.09 22.79 -4.41
CA THR A 111 -6.87 23.04 -3.64
C THR A 111 -6.90 22.31 -2.30
N LYS A 112 -8.06 22.31 -1.62
CA LYS A 112 -8.26 21.58 -0.37
C LYS A 112 -8.09 20.07 -0.55
N ILE A 113 -8.69 19.47 -1.58
CA ILE A 113 -8.54 18.04 -1.90
C ILE A 113 -7.08 17.69 -2.21
N VAL A 114 -6.41 18.50 -3.03
CA VAL A 114 -5.01 18.30 -3.41
C VAL A 114 -4.11 18.38 -2.19
N THR A 115 -4.25 19.43 -1.38
CA THR A 115 -3.43 19.65 -0.17
C THR A 115 -3.63 18.53 0.83
N PHE A 116 -4.88 18.13 1.09
CA PHE A 116 -5.19 17.02 1.99
C PHE A 116 -4.59 15.71 1.49
N THR A 117 -4.79 15.38 0.21
CA THR A 117 -4.27 14.15 -0.40
C THR A 117 -2.75 14.11 -0.35
N ASN A 118 -2.08 15.20 -0.76
CA ASN A 118 -0.63 15.33 -0.71
C ASN A 118 -0.10 15.12 0.71
N LYS A 119 -0.69 15.81 1.70
CA LYS A 119 -0.28 15.67 3.11
C LYS A 119 -0.53 14.27 3.65
N TRP A 120 -1.65 13.65 3.29
CA TRP A 120 -1.92 12.25 3.64
C TRP A 120 -0.85 11.32 3.06
N CYS A 121 -0.47 11.50 1.79
CA CYS A 121 0.61 10.74 1.17
C CYS A 121 1.95 10.92 1.89
N GLU A 122 2.30 12.16 2.28
CA GLU A 122 3.53 12.46 3.01
C GLU A 122 3.59 11.78 4.39
N VAL A 123 2.48 11.79 5.12
CA VAL A 123 2.42 11.13 6.43
C VAL A 123 2.43 9.62 6.26
N ARG A 124 1.66 9.11 5.31
CA ARG A 124 1.47 7.68 5.10
C ARG A 124 2.71 6.99 4.54
N LYS A 125 3.49 7.64 3.67
CA LYS A 125 4.72 7.06 3.11
C LYS A 125 5.78 6.81 4.17
N SER A 126 5.86 7.69 5.17
CA SER A 126 6.87 7.66 6.23
C SER A 126 6.42 6.90 7.47
N LYS A 127 5.11 6.63 7.61
CA LYS A 127 4.56 5.86 8.71
C LYS A 127 5.20 4.48 8.74
N SER A 128 5.78 4.13 9.88
CA SER A 128 6.34 2.79 10.09
C SER A 128 5.21 1.77 10.02
N LEU A 129 5.40 0.73 9.22
CA LEU A 129 4.42 -0.36 9.07
C LEU A 129 4.43 -1.32 10.27
N SER A 130 5.24 -0.99 11.28
CA SER A 130 5.63 -1.86 12.36
C SER A 130 5.35 -1.33 13.76
N GLU A 131 4.66 -0.19 13.87
CA GLU A 131 4.31 0.36 15.19
C GLU A 131 3.46 -0.61 16.03
N GLU A 132 2.75 -1.55 15.40
CA GLU A 132 2.03 -2.64 16.09
C GLU A 132 2.88 -3.92 16.33
N GLN A 133 4.08 -4.03 15.75
CA GLN A 133 4.92 -5.25 15.78
C GLN A 133 6.40 -5.00 16.14
N GLY A 134 6.71 -3.91 16.86
CA GLY A 134 8.02 -3.72 17.49
C GLY A 134 9.20 -3.56 16.54
N ASN A 135 9.10 -2.67 15.54
CA ASN A 135 10.18 -2.35 14.58
C ASN A 135 10.58 -3.49 13.61
N LYS A 136 9.75 -4.53 13.46
CA LYS A 136 9.82 -5.51 12.37
C LYS A 136 9.70 -4.84 10.99
N LYS A 137 10.73 -4.95 10.15
CA LYS A 137 10.67 -4.59 8.72
C LYS A 137 9.85 -5.63 7.95
N LEU A 138 9.13 -5.18 6.93
CA LEU A 138 8.27 -6.04 6.11
C LEU A 138 8.94 -6.41 4.78
N THR A 139 8.69 -7.62 4.32
CA THR A 139 9.04 -8.07 2.96
C THR A 139 8.10 -7.45 1.91
N LYS A 140 8.48 -7.54 0.63
CA LYS A 140 7.62 -7.14 -0.49
C LYS A 140 6.22 -7.76 -0.40
N ASN A 141 6.13 -9.07 -0.19
CA ASN A 141 4.85 -9.77 -0.14
C ASN A 141 3.98 -9.31 1.02
N GLU A 142 4.59 -9.03 2.18
CA GLU A 142 3.86 -8.49 3.35
C GLU A 142 3.34 -7.06 3.08
N ILE A 143 4.11 -6.22 2.37
CA ILE A 143 3.66 -4.88 1.96
C ILE A 143 2.54 -4.99 0.92
N GLU A 144 2.69 -5.84 -0.08
CA GLU A 144 1.68 -6.01 -1.13
C GLU A 144 0.36 -6.61 -0.62
N ALA A 145 0.42 -7.40 0.46
CA ALA A 145 -0.74 -7.91 1.18
C ALA A 145 -1.36 -6.90 2.18
N ASN A 146 -0.67 -5.79 2.49
CA ASN A 146 -1.17 -4.78 3.41
C ASN A 146 -2.34 -4.00 2.77
N SER A 147 -3.50 -3.97 3.43
CA SER A 147 -4.70 -3.30 2.91
C SER A 147 -4.52 -1.79 2.75
N GLU A 148 -3.71 -1.16 3.62
CA GLU A 148 -3.41 0.27 3.54
C GLU A 148 -2.46 0.58 2.39
N TRP A 149 -1.59 -0.37 2.02
CA TRP A 149 -0.75 -0.26 0.83
C TRP A 149 -1.59 -0.21 -0.44
N ALA A 150 -2.62 -1.04 -0.58
CA ALA A 150 -3.45 -1.06 -1.79
C ALA A 150 -4.06 0.33 -2.09
N LEU A 151 -4.59 1.00 -1.07
CA LEU A 151 -5.13 2.35 -1.19
C LEU A 151 -4.03 3.38 -1.48
N PHE A 152 -2.96 3.36 -0.68
CA PHE A 152 -1.84 4.28 -0.83
C PHE A 152 -1.19 4.17 -2.22
N LYS A 153 -1.02 2.96 -2.73
CA LYS A 153 -0.49 2.65 -4.06
C LYS A 153 -1.31 3.34 -5.14
N ILE A 154 -2.63 3.33 -5.06
CA ILE A 154 -3.48 3.93 -6.09
C ILE A 154 -3.54 5.46 -5.96
N ILE A 155 -3.60 5.98 -4.73
CA ILE A 155 -3.76 7.43 -4.49
C ILE A 155 -2.45 8.20 -4.63
N CYS A 156 -1.34 7.64 -4.13
CA CYS A 156 -0.09 8.39 -3.90
C CYS A 156 1.05 7.99 -4.83
N THR A 157 0.86 7.01 -5.70
CA THR A 157 1.94 6.54 -6.58
C THR A 157 1.47 6.35 -8.01
N LYS A 158 2.42 6.46 -8.93
CA LYS A 158 2.25 6.11 -10.35
C LYS A 158 3.36 5.18 -10.78
N GLU A 159 3.17 4.54 -11.92
CA GLU A 159 4.22 3.74 -12.55
C GLU A 159 5.40 4.65 -12.92
N LYS A 160 6.61 4.17 -12.65
CA LYS A 160 7.83 4.83 -13.09
C LYS A 160 7.85 4.78 -14.61
N ALA A 161 7.91 5.94 -15.25
CA ALA A 161 8.05 5.99 -16.70
C ALA A 161 9.30 5.20 -17.09
N VAL A 162 9.11 4.11 -17.85
CA VAL A 162 10.24 3.40 -18.47
C VAL A 162 10.67 4.28 -19.63
N THR A 163 11.70 5.09 -19.43
CA THR A 163 12.38 5.76 -20.53
C THR A 163 13.00 4.66 -21.39
N GLN A 164 12.32 4.27 -22.46
CA GLN A 164 12.96 3.49 -23.52
C GLN A 164 14.01 4.41 -24.14
N ILE A 165 15.28 4.09 -23.90
CA ILE A 165 16.45 4.73 -24.51
C ILE A 165 16.71 4.05 -25.85
#